data_AF-A0A382P7T4-F1
#
_entry.id   AF-A0A382P7T4-F1
#
_cell.length_a   1.000
_cell.length_b   1.000
_cell.length_c   1.000
_cell.angle_alpha   90.00
_cell.angle_beta   90.00
_cell.angle_gamma   90.00
#
_symmetry.space_group_name_H-M   'P 1'
#
loop_
_entity.id
_entity.type
_entity.pdbx_description
1 polymer ?
#
loop_
_entity_poly.entity_id
_entity_poly.type
_entity_poly.pdbx_seq_one_letter_code
_entity_poly.pdbx_strand_id
1 'polypeptide(L)'
;DFNSYVVEKLYHELLITSGSHVLKGGKTEESLVKQIENLRTAANLPDKLRDCQIDRRDLPQLAKEASGQWTGKFNPRPISETELLKLYEQAY
;
A
#
# COMPACT_ATOMS: atom_id res chain seq x y z
N ASP A 1 -5.37 0.07 6.09
CA ASP A 1 -3.97 -0.37 5.95
C ASP A 1 -3.90 -1.87 6.17
N PHE A 2 -3.41 -2.63 5.20
CA PHE A 2 -3.56 -4.09 5.13
C PHE A 2 -2.56 -4.86 5.99
N ASN A 3 -1.32 -4.36 6.06
CA ASN A 3 -0.20 -5.01 6.76
C ASN A 3 0.09 -4.36 8.12
N SER A 4 -0.38 -3.13 8.40
CA SER A 4 0.02 -2.39 9.61
C SER A 4 -0.20 -3.16 10.92
N TYR A 5 -1.32 -3.86 11.09
CA TYR A 5 -1.63 -4.55 12.35
C TYR A 5 -0.67 -5.72 12.67
N VAL A 6 0.07 -6.26 11.69
CA VAL A 6 1.08 -7.30 11.93
C VAL A 6 2.50 -6.74 12.09
N VAL A 7 2.76 -5.51 11.63
CA VAL A 7 4.11 -4.91 11.59
C VAL A 7 4.14 -3.44 12.05
N GLU A 8 3.26 -3.05 12.97
CA GLU A 8 3.08 -1.67 13.44
C GLU A 8 4.40 -0.99 13.82
N LYS A 9 5.26 -1.69 14.59
CA LYS A 9 6.57 -1.16 15.00
C LYS A 9 7.48 -0.81 13.82
N LEU A 10 7.48 -1.63 12.76
CA LEU A 10 8.27 -1.38 11.56
C LEU A 10 7.71 -0.19 10.76
N TYR A 11 6.39 0.02 10.79
CA TYR A 11 5.76 1.18 10.14
C TYR A 11 6.16 2.48 10.86
N HIS A 12 6.20 2.46 12.19
CA HIS A 12 6.73 3.59 12.97
C HIS A 12 8.21 3.84 12.69
N GLU A 13 9.03 2.80 12.63
CA GLU A 13 10.46 2.91 12.32
C GLU A 13 10.72 3.48 10.91
N LEU A 14 9.95 3.05 9.91
CA LEU A 14 10.01 3.58 8.54
C LEU A 14 9.55 5.04 8.48
N LEU A 15 8.46 5.39 9.18
CA LEU A 15 7.97 6.77 9.24
C LEU A 15 9.06 7.70 9.79
N ILE A 16 9.71 7.26 10.88
CA ILE A 16 10.88 7.90 11.46
C ILE A 16 11.96 8.02 10.37
N THR A 17 12.50 6.91 9.90
CA THR A 17 13.68 6.92 9.00
C THR A 17 13.45 7.65 7.66
N SER A 18 12.20 7.75 7.19
CA SER A 18 11.83 8.49 5.98
C SER A 18 11.95 10.02 6.09
N GLY A 19 12.38 10.56 7.24
CA GLY A 19 12.62 11.99 7.44
C GLY A 19 11.39 12.77 7.88
N SER A 20 10.29 12.10 8.24
CA SER A 20 9.02 12.74 8.59
C SER A 20 9.12 13.61 9.87
N HIS A 21 10.03 13.28 10.79
CA HIS A 21 10.29 14.14 11.97
C HIS A 21 10.90 15.52 11.65
N VAL A 22 11.25 15.82 10.40
CA VAL A 22 11.74 17.14 9.97
C VAL A 22 10.61 18.08 9.52
N LEU A 23 9.38 17.60 9.32
CA LEU A 23 8.24 18.41 8.89
C LEU A 23 7.46 18.98 10.08
N LYS A 24 8.08 19.97 10.73
CA LYS A 24 7.49 21.08 11.53
C LYS A 24 6.16 20.82 12.28
N GLY A 25 6.28 20.63 13.59
CA GLY A 25 5.61 21.49 14.59
C GLY A 25 4.08 21.52 14.64
N GLY A 26 3.37 20.55 14.09
CA GLY A 26 1.91 20.43 14.17
C GLY A 26 1.49 19.10 14.76
N LYS A 27 0.54 19.11 15.71
CA LYS A 27 -0.13 17.94 16.30
C LYS A 27 -1.01 17.21 15.27
N THR A 28 -0.45 16.71 14.19
CA THR A 28 -1.12 15.75 13.32
C THR A 28 -0.53 14.37 13.62
N GLU A 29 -1.39 13.39 13.87
CA GLU A 29 -1.03 11.98 13.98
C GLU A 29 -0.46 11.51 12.64
N GLU A 30 0.81 11.81 12.41
CA GLU A 30 1.52 11.45 11.19
C GLU A 30 1.64 9.93 11.12
N SER A 31 1.29 9.36 9.97
CA SER A 31 1.36 7.92 9.72
C SER A 31 2.15 7.66 8.45
N LEU A 32 2.80 6.48 8.38
CA LEU A 32 3.54 6.07 7.18
C LEU A 32 2.65 6.10 5.93
N VAL A 33 1.38 5.72 6.07
CA VAL A 33 0.37 5.80 4.99
C VAL A 33 0.28 7.23 4.47
N LYS A 34 0.14 8.21 5.37
CA LYS A 34 0.01 9.61 4.95
C LYS A 34 1.27 10.14 4.26
N GLN A 35 2.44 9.73 4.74
CA GLN A 35 3.70 10.10 4.11
C GLN A 35 3.83 9.49 2.70
N ILE A 36 3.41 8.24 2.49
CA ILE A 36 3.40 7.60 1.17
C ILE A 36 2.42 8.32 0.22
N GLU A 37 1.23 8.72 0.69
CA GLU A 37 0.29 9.52 -0.10
C GLU A 37 0.87 10.88 -0.52
N ASN A 38 1.57 11.56 0.39
CA ASN A 38 2.23 12.83 0.11
C ASN A 38 3.31 12.66 -0.96
N LEU A 39 4.14 11.60 -0.85
CA LEU A 39 5.17 11.27 -1.84
C LEU A 39 4.57 10.93 -3.21
N ARG A 40 3.49 10.12 -3.25
CA ARG A 40 2.75 9.79 -4.48
C ARG A 40 2.26 11.05 -5.18
N THR A 41 1.68 11.97 -4.41
CA THR A 41 1.16 13.25 -4.91
C THR A 41 2.29 14.14 -5.43
N ALA A 42 3.39 14.26 -4.68
CA ALA A 42 4.55 15.05 -5.08
C ALA A 42 5.21 14.53 -6.36
N ALA A 43 5.16 13.21 -6.59
CA ALA A 43 5.64 12.58 -7.82
C ALA A 43 4.63 12.57 -8.98
N ASN A 44 3.43 13.15 -8.79
CA ASN A 44 2.35 13.15 -9.77
C ASN A 44 1.98 11.74 -10.28
N LEU A 45 1.99 10.75 -9.37
CA LEU A 45 1.62 9.38 -9.70
C LEU A 45 0.10 9.19 -9.58
N PRO A 46 -0.53 8.34 -10.43
CA PRO A 46 -1.96 8.05 -10.35
C PRO A 46 -2.38 7.48 -8.98
N ASP A 47 -3.62 7.76 -8.57
CA ASP A 47 -4.17 7.24 -7.30
C ASP A 47 -4.84 5.88 -7.48
N LYS A 48 -5.37 5.64 -8.69
CA LYS A 48 -6.21 4.49 -8.98
C LYS A 48 -5.70 3.67 -10.14
N LEU A 49 -5.94 2.37 -10.10
CA LEU A 49 -5.57 1.45 -11.17
C LEU A 49 -6.26 1.81 -12.50
N ARG A 50 -7.50 2.30 -12.46
CA ARG A 50 -8.23 2.75 -13.66
C ARG A 50 -7.54 3.92 -14.39
N ASP A 51 -6.78 4.74 -13.66
CA ASP A 51 -6.03 5.86 -14.23
C ASP A 51 -4.74 5.37 -14.93
N CYS A 52 -4.34 4.11 -14.67
CA CYS A 52 -3.24 3.40 -15.32
C CYS A 52 -3.71 2.52 -16.51
N GLN A 53 -4.92 2.74 -17.04
CA GLN A 53 -5.50 1.97 -18.15
C GLN A 53 -5.70 0.46 -17.86
N ILE A 54 -5.83 0.10 -16.58
CA ILE A 54 -6.17 -1.27 -16.18
C ILE A 54 -7.69 -1.45 -16.28
N ASP A 55 -8.14 -2.52 -16.93
CA ASP A 55 -9.56 -2.85 -17.00
C ASP A 55 -10.02 -3.53 -15.70
N ARG A 56 -11.16 -3.11 -15.14
CA ARG A 56 -11.74 -3.73 -13.95
C ARG A 56 -11.96 -5.24 -14.10
N ARG A 57 -12.19 -5.70 -15.34
CA ARG A 57 -12.43 -7.12 -15.66
C ARG A 57 -11.18 -7.98 -15.47
N ASP A 58 -9.99 -7.36 -15.45
CA ASP A 58 -8.72 -8.07 -15.30
C ASP A 58 -8.36 -8.31 -13.83
N LEU A 59 -9.00 -7.61 -12.87
CA LEU A 59 -8.66 -7.71 -11.44
C LEU A 59 -8.70 -9.14 -10.88
N PRO A 60 -9.68 -10.00 -11.21
CA PRO A 60 -9.67 -11.40 -10.76
C PRO A 60 -8.46 -12.18 -11.27
N GLN A 61 -8.08 -12.00 -12.54
CA GLN A 61 -6.92 -12.68 -13.11
C GLN A 61 -5.61 -12.17 -12.48
N LEU A 62 -5.49 -10.86 -12.25
CA LEU A 62 -4.35 -10.26 -11.54
C LEU A 62 -4.22 -10.80 -10.11
N ALA A 63 -5.33 -10.94 -9.38
CA ALA A 63 -5.34 -11.52 -8.03
C ALA A 63 -4.85 -12.97 -8.02
N LYS A 64 -5.33 -13.78 -8.96
CA LYS A 64 -4.91 -15.17 -9.13
C LYS A 64 -3.42 -15.27 -9.42
N GLU A 65 -2.91 -14.49 -10.37
CA GLU A 65 -1.50 -14.45 -10.73
C GLU A 65 -0.63 -14.01 -9.54
N ALA A 66 -1.00 -12.91 -8.87
CA ALA A 66 -0.29 -12.40 -7.70
C ALA A 66 -0.24 -13.43 -6.55
N SER A 67 -1.31 -14.22 -6.35
CA SER A 67 -1.33 -15.29 -5.33
C SER A 67 -0.35 -16.43 -5.63
N GLY A 68 -0.02 -16.63 -6.92
CA GLY A 68 0.96 -17.64 -7.36
C GLY A 68 2.41 -17.13 -7.34
N GLN A 69 2.63 -15.83 -7.16
CA GLN A 69 3.97 -15.26 -7.14
C GLN A 69 4.72 -15.67 -5.86
N TRP A 70 5.99 -16.03 -6.02
CA TRP A 70 6.84 -16.45 -4.91
C TRP A 70 7.04 -15.34 -3.86
N THR A 71 6.95 -14.07 -4.27
CA THR A 71 7.06 -12.89 -3.42
C THR A 71 5.95 -12.81 -2.38
N GLY A 72 4.75 -13.32 -2.68
CA GLY A 72 3.63 -13.35 -1.74
C GLY A 72 3.94 -14.14 -0.46
N LYS A 73 4.86 -15.11 -0.52
CA LYS A 73 5.30 -15.91 0.63
C LYS A 73 6.07 -15.10 1.68
N PHE A 74 6.59 -13.93 1.30
CA PHE A 74 7.31 -13.02 2.18
C PHE A 74 6.45 -11.87 2.71
N ASN A 75 5.16 -11.80 2.34
CA ASN A 75 4.27 -10.80 2.94
C ASN A 75 4.08 -11.13 4.43
N PRO A 76 4.25 -10.15 5.35
CA PRO A 76 4.20 -10.41 6.80
C PRO A 76 2.82 -10.91 7.27
N ARG A 77 1.78 -10.67 6.47
CA ARG A 77 0.45 -11.24 6.62
C ARG A 77 0.24 -12.31 5.54
N PRO A 78 -0.19 -13.54 5.89
CA PRO A 78 -0.61 -14.51 4.88
C PRO A 78 -1.67 -13.91 3.95
N ILE A 79 -1.47 -14.08 2.65
CA ILE A 79 -2.32 -13.48 1.64
C ILE A 79 -2.79 -14.55 0.66
N SER A 80 -4.08 -14.55 0.33
CA SER A 80 -4.65 -15.42 -0.71
C SER A 80 -5.16 -14.58 -1.88
N GLU A 81 -5.57 -15.27 -2.95
CA GLU A 81 -6.28 -14.67 -4.09
C GLU A 81 -7.48 -13.81 -3.64
N THR A 82 -8.20 -14.22 -2.59
CA THR A 82 -9.38 -13.49 -2.10
C THR A 82 -9.01 -12.14 -1.50
N GLU A 83 -7.95 -12.07 -0.68
CA GLU A 83 -7.46 -10.81 -0.12
C GLU A 83 -6.85 -9.91 -1.19
N LEU A 84 -6.12 -10.48 -2.15
CA LEU A 84 -5.55 -9.74 -3.27
C LEU A 84 -6.62 -9.10 -4.14
N LEU A 85 -7.70 -9.82 -4.45
CA LEU A 85 -8.83 -9.26 -5.20
C LEU A 85 -9.43 -8.06 -4.47
N LYS A 86 -9.68 -8.18 -3.16
CA LYS A 86 -10.19 -7.06 -2.35
C LYS A 86 -9.25 -5.85 -2.37
N LEU A 87 -7.94 -6.06 -2.34
CA LEU A 87 -6.94 -4.99 -2.45
C LEU A 87 -6.98 -4.31 -3.82
N TYR A 88 -7.05 -5.09 -4.89
CA TYR A 88 -7.21 -4.56 -6.24
C TYR A 88 -8.51 -3.76 -6.38
N GLU A 89 -9.63 -4.24 -5.84
CA GLU A 89 -10.91 -3.53 -5.87
C GLU A 89 -10.88 -2.22 -5.06
N GLN A 90 -10.14 -2.16 -3.95
CA GLN A 90 -9.95 -0.94 -3.15
C GLN A 90 -9.08 0.10 -3.89
N ALA A 91 -8.12 -0.36 -4.68
CA ALA A 91 -7.18 0.47 -5.43
C ALA A 91 -7.68 0.88 -6.83
N TYR A 92 -8.83 0.35 -7.29
CA TYR A 92 -9.44 0.69 -8.59
C TYR A 92 -10.25 1.99 -8.54
#